data_AF-A0A352YZC8-F1
#
_entry.id   AF-A0A352YZC8-F1
#
_cell.length_a   1.000
_cell.length_b   1.000
_cell.length_c   1.000
_cell.angle_alpha   90.00
_cell.angle_beta   90.00
_cell.angle_gamma   90.00
#
_symmetry.space_group_name_H-M   'P 1'
#
loop_
_entity.id
_entity.type
_entity.pdbx_description
1 polymer ?
#
loop_
_entity_poly.entity_id
_entity_poly.type
_entity_poly.pdbx_seq_one_letter_code
_entity_poly.pdbx_strand_id
1 'polypeptide(L)' 'MEELAKKIRLGDKHAFELLFYKYHVSLCRFANKFQQDPEEAKEIVQEVFTKIWEEREDPNNTTPLNHRKLN' A
#
# COMPACT_ATOMS: atom_id res chain seq x y z
N MET A 1 14.15 -6.72 4.11
CA MET A 1 12.73 -6.30 4.12
C MET A 1 12.29 -5.93 5.53
N GLU A 2 12.61 -6.74 6.56
CA GLU A 2 12.30 -6.41 7.97
C GLU A 2 12.84 -5.04 8.42
N GLU A 3 14.06 -4.67 8.03
CA GLU A 3 14.65 -3.37 8.40
C GLU A 3 13.93 -2.17 7.78
N LEU A 4 13.39 -2.32 6.57
CA LEU A 4 12.61 -1.26 5.92
C LEU A 4 11.25 -1.09 6.60
N ALA A 5 10.60 -2.20 6.92
CA ALA A 5 9.34 -2.20 7.65
C ALA A 5 9.49 -1.54 9.02
N LYS A 6 10.54 -1.88 9.80
CA LYS A 6 10.84 -1.23 11.09
C LYS A 6 11.00 0.28 10.95
N LYS A 7 11.75 0.74 9.95
CA LYS A 7 11.93 2.18 9.69
C LYS A 7 10.61 2.89 9.38
N ILE A 8 9.77 2.30 8.53
CA ILE A 8 8.44 2.83 8.20
C ILE A 8 7.57 2.92 9.47
N ARG A 9 7.59 1.89 10.33
CA ARG A 9 6.86 1.90 11.61
C ARG A 9 7.32 3.01 12.54
N LEU A 10 8.60 3.38 12.49
CA LEU A 10 9.18 4.51 13.23
C LEU A 10 8.92 5.87 12.57
N GLY A 11 8.15 5.93 11.48
CA GLY A 11 7.81 7.18 10.78
C GLY A 11 8.87 7.66 9.79
N ASP A 12 9.81 6.80 9.36
CA ASP A 12 10.78 7.12 8.32
C ASP A 12 10.08 7.24 6.96
N LYS A 13 9.82 8.48 6.54
CA LYS A 13 9.20 8.81 5.24
C LYS A 13 10.04 8.34 4.06
N HIS A 14 11.36 8.38 4.17
CA HIS A 14 12.25 7.97 3.08
C HIS A 14 12.19 6.46 2.87
N ALA A 15 12.13 5.69 3.96
CA ALA A 15 11.89 4.24 3.89
C ALA A 15 10.54 3.92 3.23
N PHE A 16 9.50 4.72 3.51
CA PHE A 16 8.18 4.56 2.90
C PHE A 16 8.18 4.94 1.41
N GLU A 17 8.82 6.04 1.02
CA GLU A 17 9.00 6.43 -0.39
C GLU A 17 9.72 5.33 -1.19
N LEU A 18 10.79 4.74 -0.63
CA LEU A 18 11.50 3.64 -1.26
C LEU A 18 10.60 2.42 -1.48
N LEU A 19 9.73 2.10 -0.53
CA LEU A 19 8.72 1.05 -0.67
C LEU A 19 7.73 1.41 -1.79
N PHE A 20 7.20 2.63 -1.77
CA PHE A 20 6.26 3.13 -2.76
C PHE A 20 6.83 3.03 -4.18
N TYR A 21 8.00 3.62 -4.45
CA TYR A 21 8.60 3.59 -5.78
C TYR A 21 8.91 2.16 -6.26
N LYS A 22 9.26 1.26 -5.35
CA LYS A 22 9.56 -0.13 -5.69
C LYS A 22 8.32 -0.93 -6.10
N TYR A 23 7.18 -0.69 -5.44
CA TYR A 23 5.99 -1.55 -5.59
C TYR A 23 4.82 -0.90 -6.32
N HIS A 24 4.73 0.44 -6.36
CA HIS A 24 3.62 1.17 -6.98
C HIS A 24 3.35 0.73 -8.42
N VAL A 25 4.36 0.72 -9.29
CA VAL A 25 4.17 0.36 -10.72
C VAL A 25 3.70 -1.09 -10.88
N SER A 26 4.28 -2.01 -10.11
CA SER A 26 3.94 -3.44 -10.18
C SER A 26 2.53 -3.70 -9.64
N LEU A 27 2.14 -3.01 -8.57
CA LEU A 27 0.80 -3.09 -7.98
C LEU A 27 -0.25 -2.44 -8.87
N CYS A 28 0.02 -1.29 -9.50
CA CYS A 28 -0.90 -0.68 -10.45
C CYS A 28 -1.12 -1.59 -11.67
N ARG A 29 -0.06 -2.23 -12.18
CA ARG A 29 -0.19 -3.25 -13.24
C ARG A 29 -1.01 -4.44 -12.80
N PHE A 30 -0.88 -4.86 -11.54
CA PHE A 30 -1.66 -5.96 -10.99
C PHE A 30 -3.14 -5.56 -10.85
N ALA A 31 -3.45 -4.42 -10.24
CA ALA A 31 -4.80 -3.90 -10.07
C ALA A 31 -5.50 -3.66 -11.42
N ASN A 32 -4.77 -3.18 -12.42
CA ASN A 32 -5.30 -2.96 -13.77
C ASN A 32 -5.75 -4.26 -14.47
N LYS A 33 -5.25 -5.43 -14.05
CA LYS A 33 -5.78 -6.72 -14.55
C LYS A 33 -7.21 -6.99 -14.10
N PHE A 34 -7.66 -6.35 -13.02
CA PHE A 34 -8.99 -6.55 -12.46
C PHE A 34 -9.93 -5.42 -12.84
N GLN A 35 -9.48 -4.15 -12.75
CA GLN A 35 -10.35 -3.01 -13.05
C GLN A 35 -10.41 -2.62 -14.52
N GLN A 36 -9.42 -3.01 -15.34
CA GLN A 36 -9.30 -2.59 -16.74
C GLN A 36 -9.30 -1.06 -16.94
N ASP A 37 -9.20 -0.29 -15.86
CA ASP A 37 -9.07 1.16 -15.82
C ASP A 37 -7.76 1.51 -15.10
N PRO A 38 -6.78 2.09 -15.81
CA PRO A 38 -5.50 2.52 -15.23
C PRO A 38 -5.61 3.62 -14.17
N GLU A 39 -6.69 4.42 -14.17
CA GLU A 39 -6.90 5.49 -13.21
C GLU A 39 -7.44 4.93 -11.89
N GLU A 40 -8.48 4.11 -11.96
CA GLU A 40 -9.01 3.34 -10.83
C GLU A 40 -7.92 2.45 -10.19
N ALA A 41 -7.10 1.80 -11.02
CA ALA A 41 -6.00 0.97 -10.55
C ALA A 41 -4.96 1.77 -9.75
N LYS A 42 -4.73 3.05 -10.09
CA LYS A 42 -3.85 3.93 -9.32
C LYS A 42 -4.50 4.36 -8.02
N GLU A 43 -5.78 4.72 -8.03
CA GLU A 43 -6.52 5.10 -6.82
C GLU A 43 -6.51 3.98 -5.78
N ILE A 44 -6.82 2.75 -6.19
CA ILE A 44 -6.77 1.58 -5.30
C ILE A 44 -5.39 1.44 -4.68
N VAL A 45 -4.33 1.49 -5.51
CA VAL A 45 -2.95 1.32 -5.02
C VAL A 45 -2.56 2.47 -4.08
N GLN A 46 -2.98 3.71 -4.37
CA GLN A 46 -2.78 4.84 -3.47
C GLN A 46 -3.48 4.64 -2.13
N GLU A 47 -4.72 4.16 -2.10
CA GLU A 47 -5.44 3.84 -0.87
C GLU A 47 -4.69 2.80 -0.04
N VAL A 48 -4.16 1.75 -0.68
CA VAL A 48 -3.36 0.72 -0.01
C VAL A 48 -2.12 1.33 0.66
N PHE A 49 -1.37 2.17 -0.05
CA PHE A 49 -0.18 2.81 0.51
C PHE A 49 -0.52 3.81 1.62
N THR A 50 -1.58 4.60 1.45
CA THR A 50 -2.07 5.53 2.48
C THR A 50 -2.41 4.77 3.75
N LYS A 51 -3.15 3.66 3.64
CA LYS A 51 -3.51 2.82 4.77
C LYS A 51 -2.28 2.24 5.48
N ILE A 52 -1.30 1.74 4.72
CA ILE A 52 -0.02 1.25 5.28
C ILE A 52 0.68 2.36 6.08
N TRP A 53 0.65 3.60 5.61
CA TRP A 53 1.27 4.72 6.31
C TRP A 53 0.50 5.15 7.56
N GLU A 54 -0.83 5.23 7.49
CA GLU A 54 -1.68 5.59 8.63
C GLU A 54 -1.59 4.56 9.76
N GLU A 55 -1.57 3.28 9.40
CA GLU A 55 -1.55 2.15 10.33
C GLU A 55 -0.13 1.70 10.70
N ARG A 56 0.91 2.42 10.28
CA ARG A 56 2.33 2.05 10.47
C ARG A 56 2.71 1.76 11.93
N GLU A 57 1.99 2.34 12.89
CA GLU A 57 2.29 2.18 14.32
C GLU A 57 1.63 0.94 14.92
N ASP A 58 0.63 0.35 14.24
CA ASP A 58 -0.11 -0.82 14.72
C ASP A 58 0.54 -2.15 14.25
N PRO A 59 1.17 -2.92 15.17
CA PRO A 59 1.79 -4.21 14.82
C PRO A 59 0.79 -5.31 14.45
N ASN A 60 -0.50 -5.16 14.73
CA ASN A 60 -1.51 -6.20 14.51
C ASN A 60 -2.33 -5.98 13.22
N ASN A 61 -2.14 -4.84 12.55
CA ASN A 61 -2.92 -4.47 11.37
C ASN A 61 -2.22 -4.80 10.05
N THR A 62 -1.61 -5.99 9.96
CA THR A 62 -1.40 -6.65 8.66
C THR A 62 -2.74 -7.18 8.17
N THR A 63 -3.70 -6.29 7.86
CA THR A 63 -4.93 -6.75 7.23
C THR A 63 -4.58 -7.20 5.81
N PRO A 64 -4.89 -8.46 5.42
CA PRO A 64 -5.12 -8.73 4.01
C PRO A 64 -6.22 -7.77 3.59
N LEU A 65 -6.06 -7.13 2.44
CA LEU A 65 -7.02 -6.22 1.80
C LEU A 65 -8.39 -6.92 1.68
N ASN A 66 -9.15 -6.92 2.77
CA ASN A 66 -10.42 -7.60 2.85
C ASN A 66 -11.46 -6.56 2.50
N HIS A 67 -12.04 -6.75 1.32
CA HIS A 67 -13.18 -6.01 0.79
C HIS A 67 -14.13 -5.62 1.91
N ARG A 68 -14.10 -4.34 2.35
CA ARG A 68 -15.26 -3.76 3.03
C ARG A 68 -16.36 -3.74 1.98
N LYS A 69 -17.29 -4.66 2.16
CA LYS A 69 -18.46 -4.84 1.30
C LYS A 69 -19.11 -3.49 1.05
N LEU A 70 -19.26 -3.22 -0.25
CA LEU A 70 -20.38 -2.57 -0.89
C LEU A 70 -21.64 -2.54 -0.01
N ASN A 71 -22.30 -1.37 -0.04
CA ASN A 71 -23.68 -1.15 0.41
C ASN A 71 -24.62 -2.29 -0.02
#